data_AF-A0A8J4TBX9-F1
#
_entry.id   AF-A0A8J4TBX9-F1
#
_cell.length_a   1.000
_cell.length_b   1.000
_cell.length_c   1.000
_cell.angle_alpha   90.00
_cell.angle_beta   90.00
_cell.angle_gamma   90.00
#
_symmetry.space_group_name_H-M   'P 1'
#
loop_
_entity.id
_entity.type
_entity.pdbx_description
1 polymer ?
#
loop_
_entity_poly.entity_id
_entity_poly.type
_entity_poly.pdbx_seq_one_letter_code
_entity_poly.pdbx_strand_id
1 'polypeptide(L)' 'VKTPRKVVKLVRVLNPWGKGEWNGDWSDQSPLWNEVSSQDREAWLEDKNNGEF' A
#
# COMPACT_ATOMS: atom_id res chain seq x y z
N VAL A 1 1.56 -7.77 5.21
CA VAL A 1 0.34 -7.39 5.95
C VAL A 1 -0.50 -8.62 6.27
N LYS A 2 -1.24 -8.60 7.38
CA LYS A 2 -2.21 -9.65 7.72
C LYS A 2 -3.62 -9.20 7.35
N THR A 3 -4.34 -10.02 6.56
CA THR A 3 -5.78 -9.85 6.30
C THR A 3 -6.57 -10.97 7.00
N PRO A 4 -7.91 -10.90 7.09
CA PRO A 4 -8.72 -11.96 7.67
C PRO A 4 -8.53 -13.33 7.01
N ARG A 5 -8.16 -13.36 5.72
CA ARG A 5 -8.09 -14.59 4.92
C ARG A 5 -6.69 -15.16 4.83
N LYS A 6 -5.65 -14.32 4.81
CA LYS A 6 -4.26 -14.75 4.61
C LYS A 6 -3.25 -13.69 5.02
N VAL A 7 -2.00 -14.13 5.15
CA VAL A 7 -0.84 -13.24 5.20
C VAL A 7 -0.39 -12.94 3.77
N VAL A 8 -0.24 -11.65 3.44
CA VAL A 8 0.26 -11.19 2.14
C VAL A 8 1.64 -10.56 2.33
N LYS A 9 2.61 -11.01 1.54
CA LYS A 9 3.94 -10.42 1.46
C LYS A 9 3.93 -9.38 0.34
N LEU A 10 4.28 -8.14 0.67
CA LEU A 10 4.31 -7.01 -0.25
C LEU A 10 5.76 -6.55 -0.42
N VAL A 11 6.02 -5.89 -1.54
CA VAL A 11 7.22 -5.08 -1.76
C VAL A 11 6.78 -3.63 -1.88
N ARG A 12 7.61 -2.71 -1.42
CA ARG A 12 7.40 -1.27 -1.58
C ARG A 12 8.40 -0.75 -2.60
N VAL A 13 7.92 -0.03 -3.59
CA VAL A 13 8.70 0.43 -4.74
C VAL A 13 8.65 1.95 -4.79
N LEU A 14 9.80 2.56 -5.09
CA LEU A 14 9.90 3.99 -5.32
C LEU A 14 10.19 4.27 -6.78
N ASN A 15 9.27 4.94 -7.46
CA ASN A 15 9.52 5.55 -8.75
C ASN A 15 10.37 6.82 -8.56
N PRO A 16 11.61 6.88 -9.07
CA PRO A 16 12.53 8.00 -8.85
C PRO A 16 12.05 9.31 -9.50
N TRP A 17 10.98 9.30 -10.29
CA TRP A 17 10.37 10.53 -10.80
C TRP A 17 9.55 11.30 -9.76
N GLY A 18 9.36 10.74 -8.57
CA GLY A 18 8.57 11.36 -7.51
C GLY A 18 7.06 11.39 -7.79
N LYS A 19 6.61 10.57 -8.75
CA LYS A 19 5.23 10.44 -9.23
C LYS A 19 5.08 9.18 -10.08
N GLY A 20 3.86 8.89 -10.50
CA GLY A 20 3.59 7.75 -11.39
C GLY A 20 3.60 6.45 -10.61
N GLU A 21 2.77 6.40 -9.58
CA GLU A 21 2.54 5.24 -8.72
C GLU A 21 1.65 4.19 -9.38
N TRP A 22 1.76 2.99 -8.86
CA TRP A 22 0.82 1.92 -9.12
C TRP A 22 -0.60 2.30 -8.67
N ASN A 23 -1.62 1.91 -9.45
CA ASN A 23 -3.03 2.22 -9.18
C ASN A 23 -3.93 0.99 -9.06
N GLY A 24 -3.34 -0.19 -8.85
CA GLY A 24 -4.04 -1.46 -8.68
C GLY A 24 -4.07 -1.93 -7.23
N ASP A 25 -4.14 -3.25 -7.05
CA ASP A 25 -4.10 -3.87 -5.72
C ASP A 25 -2.90 -3.37 -4.91
N TRP A 26 -3.14 -2.96 -3.66
CA TRP A 26 -2.16 -2.42 -2.71
C TRP A 26 -1.58 -1.04 -3.04
N SER A 27 -2.08 -0.33 -4.06
CA SER A 27 -1.82 1.12 -4.19
C SER A 27 -2.37 1.91 -3.01
N ASP A 28 -1.98 3.18 -2.91
CA ASP A 28 -2.45 4.12 -1.88
C ASP A 28 -3.97 4.17 -1.73
N GLN A 29 -4.68 4.21 -2.85
CA GLN A 29 -6.15 4.26 -2.88
C GLN A 29 -6.82 2.87 -2.91
N SER A 30 -6.07 1.79 -2.70
CA SER A 30 -6.61 0.43 -2.83
C SER A 30 -7.55 0.10 -1.67
N PRO A 31 -8.77 -0.40 -1.93
CA PRO A 31 -9.70 -0.80 -0.87
C PRO A 31 -9.21 -2.01 -0.07
N LEU A 32 -8.18 -2.74 -0.55
CA LEU A 32 -7.60 -3.89 0.15
C LEU A 32 -6.98 -3.49 1.50
N TRP A 33 -6.56 -2.23 1.66
CA TRP A 33 -6.09 -1.70 2.94
C TRP A 33 -7.18 -1.66 4.02
N ASN A 34 -8.47 -1.69 3.65
CA ASN A 34 -9.57 -1.79 4.61
C ASN A 34 -9.69 -3.17 5.25
N GLU A 35 -9.08 -4.20 4.65
CA GLU A 35 -9.03 -5.55 5.21
C GLU A 35 -7.80 -5.77 6.11
N VAL A 36 -6.92 -4.78 6.24
CA VAL A 36 -5.71 -4.86 7.07
C VAL A 36 -5.97 -4.21 8.43
N SER A 37 -5.28 -4.66 9.49
CA SER A 37 -5.39 -4.02 10.81
C SER A 37 -5.00 -2.54 10.74
N SER A 38 -5.58 -1.70 11.61
CA SER A 38 -5.24 -0.28 11.66
C SER A 38 -3.75 -0.05 11.91
N GLN A 39 -3.10 -0.87 12.75
CA GLN A 39 -1.66 -0.76 13.01
C GLN A 39 -0.81 -1.04 11.75
N ASP A 40 -1.12 -2.10 11.00
CA ASP A 40 -0.41 -2.41 9.77
C ASP A 40 -0.70 -1.34 8.71
N ARG A 41 -1.93 -0.82 8.63
CA ARG A 41 -2.29 0.26 7.69
C ARG A 41 -1.51 1.54 8.00
N GLU A 42 -1.49 2.00 9.24
CA GLU A 42 -0.73 3.20 9.65
C GLU A 42 0.78 3.07 9.45
N ALA A 43 1.32 1.84 9.52
CA ALA A 43 2.74 1.60 9.32
C ALA A 43 3.18 1.57 7.85
N TRP A 44 2.29 1.20 6.92
CA TRP A 44 2.65 0.89 5.54
C TRP A 44 1.93 1.69 4.47
N LEU A 45 0.77 2.30 4.77
CA LEU A 45 -0.01 3.08 3.82
C LEU A 45 0.19 4.58 4.05
N GLU A 46 0.60 5.29 3.00
CA GLU A 46 0.69 6.75 2.96
C GLU A 46 0.02 7.23 1.68
N ASP A 47 -1.07 8.00 1.79
CA ASP A 47 -1.79 8.53 0.62
C ASP A 47 -1.11 9.79 0.10
N LYS A 48 -0.09 9.63 -0.77
CA LYS A 48 0.68 10.74 -1.34
C LYS A 48 1.23 10.39 -2.71
N ASN A 49 1.05 11.31 -3.67
CA ASN A 49 1.71 11.23 -4.97
C ASN A 49 3.19 11.64 -4.88
N ASN A 50 4.05 10.73 -4.38
CA ASN A 50 5.49 10.89 -4.18
C ASN A 50 6.34 9.84 -4.93
N GLY A 51 5.72 8.96 -5.70
CA GLY A 51 6.33 7.85 -6.43
C GLY A 51 6.46 6.54 -5.63
N GLU A 52 6.17 6.54 -4.33
CA GLU A 52 6.23 5.36 -3.45
C GLU A 52 4.88 4.65 -3.42
N PHE A 53 4.88 3.32 -3.55
CA PHE A 53 3.70 2.47 -3.46
C PHE A 53 4.06 1.05 -3.02
#